data_AF-A0A0S8L0D4-F1
#
_entry.id   AF-A0A0S8L0D4-F1
#
_cell.length_a   1.000
_cell.length_b   1.000
_cell.length_c   1.000
_cell.angle_alpha   90.00
_cell.angle_beta   90.00
_cell.angle_gamma   90.00
#
_symmetry.space_group_name_H-M   'P 1'
#
loop_
_entity.id
_entity.type
_entity.pdbx_description
1 polymer ?
#
loop_
_entity_poly.entity_id
_entity_poly.type
_entity_poly.pdbx_seq_one_letter_code
_entity_poly.pdbx_strand_id
1 'polypeptide(L)'
;MNFFTFVVILAAVFLGHVAWGKRRLKQWAGEQRLRILSSRYCFVNIGPFSQFGTSAGQAIFRIEARDAAGNLKSGYARTGGFFFGLMRRRVEVKWDRLP
;
A
#
# COMPACT_ATOMS: atom_id res chain seq x y z
N MET A 1 4.91 -32.14 1.64
CA MET A 1 5.48 -30.79 1.83
C MET A 1 5.77 -30.61 3.31
N ASN A 2 7.04 -30.53 3.69
CA ASN A 2 7.46 -30.34 5.09
C ASN A 2 7.20 -28.89 5.53
N PHE A 3 6.95 -28.71 6.84
CA PHE A 3 6.57 -27.43 7.46
C PHE A 3 7.51 -26.28 7.06
N PHE A 4 8.83 -26.54 7.03
CA PHE A 4 9.83 -25.57 6.60
C PHE A 4 9.59 -25.04 5.17
N THR A 5 9.36 -25.93 4.20
CA THR A 5 9.09 -25.55 2.81
C THR A 5 7.82 -24.72 2.70
N PHE A 6 6.78 -25.07 3.47
CA PHE A 6 5.55 -24.29 3.52
C PHE A 6 5.78 -22.86 4.05
N VAL A 7 6.55 -22.72 5.13
CA VAL A 7 6.90 -21.40 5.70
C VAL A 7 7.70 -20.56 4.70
N VAL A 8 8.66 -21.15 3.98
CA VAL A 8 9.44 -20.44 2.96
C VAL A 8 8.56 -19.95 1.81
N ILE A 9 7.64 -20.79 1.33
CA ILE A 9 6.70 -20.41 0.26
C ILE A 9 5.80 -19.26 0.74
N LEU A 10 5.25 -19.34 1.95
CA LEU A 10 4.42 -18.26 2.50
C LEU A 10 5.20 -16.95 2.64
N ALA A 11 6.43 -17.01 3.14
CA ALA A 11 7.29 -15.83 3.25
C ALA A 11 7.58 -15.22 1.87
N ALA A 12 7.89 -16.04 0.86
CA ALA A 12 8.13 -15.57 -0.50
C ALA A 12 6.89 -14.91 -1.13
N VAL A 13 5.71 -15.53 -0.97
CA VAL A 13 4.43 -14.97 -1.45
C VAL A 13 4.14 -13.63 -0.76
N PHE A 14 4.32 -13.57 0.56
CA PHE A 14 4.11 -12.34 1.33
C PHE A 14 5.07 -11.22 0.90
N LEU A 15 6.37 -11.51 0.76
CA LEU A 15 7.36 -10.55 0.29
C LEU A 15 7.06 -10.07 -1.13
N GLY A 16 6.64 -10.97 -2.02
CA GLY A 16 6.21 -10.63 -3.37
C GLY A 16 4.99 -9.70 -3.37
N HIS A 17 4.00 -9.97 -2.52
CA HIS A 17 2.82 -9.12 -2.34
C HIS A 17 3.20 -7.70 -1.90
N VAL A 18 4.06 -7.57 -0.88
CA VAL A 18 4.55 -6.27 -0.38
C VAL A 18 5.35 -5.54 -1.45
N ALA A 19 6.28 -6.22 -2.14
CA ALA A 19 7.12 -5.62 -3.18
C ALA A 19 6.29 -5.08 -4.34
N TRP A 20 5.26 -5.84 -4.76
CA TRP A 20 4.35 -5.41 -5.82
C TRP A 20 3.51 -4.19 -5.41
N GLY A 21 3.02 -4.16 -4.16
CA GLY A 21 2.34 -3.00 -3.60
C GLY A 21 3.22 -1.75 -3.60
N LYS A 22 4.47 -1.87 -3.14
CA LYS A 22 5.44 -0.76 -3.16
C LYS A 22 5.74 -0.25 -4.58
N ARG A 23 5.87 -1.16 -5.56
CA ARG A 23 6.10 -0.79 -6.96
C ARG A 23 4.96 0.07 -7.51
N ARG A 24 3.70 -0.31 -7.23
CA ARG A 24 2.51 0.45 -7.65
C ARG A 24 2.42 1.80 -6.95
N LEU A 25 2.71 1.84 -5.64
CA LEU A 25 2.75 3.07 -4.88
C LEU A 25 3.78 4.06 -5.47
N LYS A 26 4.97 3.57 -5.82
CA LYS A 26 6.02 4.39 -6.45
C LYS A 26 5.60 4.92 -7.81
N GLN A 27 4.94 4.09 -8.64
CA GLN A 27 4.41 4.52 -9.93
C GLN A 27 3.35 5.62 -9.76
N TRP A 28 2.37 5.40 -8.90
CA TRP A 28 1.33 6.39 -8.60
C TRP A 28 1.92 7.71 -8.09
N ALA A 29 2.93 7.66 -7.21
CA ALA A 29 3.59 8.86 -6.73
C ALA A 29 4.27 9.65 -7.86
N GLY A 30 4.90 8.97 -8.81
CA GLY A 30 5.46 9.58 -10.01
C GLY A 30 4.40 10.30 -10.86
N GLU A 31 3.25 9.66 -11.07
CA GLU A 31 2.11 10.25 -11.79
C GLU A 31 1.56 11.50 -11.07
N GLN A 32 1.59 11.52 -9.74
CA GLN A 32 1.14 12.65 -8.91
C GLN A 32 2.23 13.70 -8.62
N ARG A 33 3.44 13.57 -9.19
CA ARG A 33 4.61 14.42 -8.89
C ARG A 33 4.93 14.48 -7.39
N LEU A 34 4.73 13.37 -6.70
CA LEU A 34 5.06 13.18 -5.28
C LEU A 34 6.33 12.36 -5.14
N ARG A 35 7.18 12.74 -4.18
CA ARG A 35 8.31 11.92 -3.77
C ARG A 35 7.96 11.19 -2.48
N ILE A 36 7.80 9.87 -2.56
CA ILE A 36 7.65 9.03 -1.35
C ILE A 36 8.98 9.04 -0.58
N LEU A 37 8.93 9.50 0.67
CA LEU A 37 10.05 9.50 1.61
C LEU A 37 10.08 8.20 2.41
N SER A 38 8.90 7.71 2.81
CA SER A 38 8.75 6.48 3.60
C SER A 38 7.49 5.72 3.18
N SER A 39 7.57 4.39 3.20
CA SER A 39 6.41 3.50 3.06
C SER A 39 6.54 2.30 4.00
N ARG A 40 5.63 2.22 4.98
CA ARG A 40 5.57 1.14 5.98
C ARG A 40 4.33 0.30 5.75
N TYR A 41 4.47 -1.02 5.67
CA TYR A 41 3.33 -1.92 5.51
C TYR A 41 2.51 -1.98 6.80
N CYS A 42 1.20 -1.84 6.69
CA CYS A 42 0.27 -1.87 7.82
C CYS A 42 -0.44 -3.22 7.89
N PHE A 43 -0.13 -4.01 8.91
CA PHE A 43 -0.78 -5.31 9.15
C PHE A 43 -2.13 -5.16 9.87
N VAL A 44 -2.23 -4.24 10.82
CA VAL A 44 -3.41 -4.10 11.71
C VAL A 44 -3.93 -2.67 11.78
N ASN A 45 -3.04 -1.68 11.88
CA ASN A 45 -3.43 -0.28 11.89
C ASN A 45 -3.52 0.27 10.46
N ILE A 46 -4.66 0.01 9.83
CA ILE A 46 -4.98 0.42 8.45
C ILE A 46 -5.65 1.80 8.37
N GLY A 47 -5.73 2.52 9.50
CA GLY A 47 -6.24 3.87 9.61
C GLY A 47 -7.63 4.04 8.99
N PRO A 48 -7.83 5.04 8.10
CA PRO A 48 -9.14 5.37 7.50
C PRO A 48 -9.65 4.32 6.50
N PHE A 49 -8.97 3.19 6.35
CA PHE A 49 -9.45 2.03 5.58
C PHE A 49 -10.09 0.95 6.46
N SER A 50 -10.06 1.08 7.79
CA SER A 50 -10.69 0.13 8.72
C SER A 50 -12.20 -0.02 8.49
N GLN A 51 -12.87 1.07 8.12
CA GLN A 51 -14.33 1.12 7.93
C GLN A 51 -14.81 0.48 6.62
N PHE A 52 -13.94 0.34 5.61
CA PHE A 52 -14.34 -0.04 4.25
C PHE A 52 -13.93 -1.48 3.85
N GLY A 53 -13.49 -2.30 4.81
CA GLY A 53 -13.09 -3.68 4.59
C GLY A 53 -11.81 -3.81 3.74
N THR A 54 -10.76 -4.39 4.31
CA THR A 54 -9.61 -4.84 3.54
C THR A 54 -9.88 -6.22 2.96
N SER A 55 -9.87 -6.35 1.63
CA SER A 55 -9.91 -7.67 1.00
C SER A 55 -8.53 -8.34 1.03
N ALA A 56 -8.50 -9.68 0.95
CA ALA A 56 -7.28 -10.49 1.04
C ALA A 56 -6.19 -10.17 -0.02
N GLY A 57 -6.50 -9.36 -1.04
CA GLY A 57 -5.56 -8.90 -2.07
C GLY A 57 -5.10 -7.44 -1.94
N GLN A 58 -5.44 -6.76 -0.84
CA GLN A 58 -5.08 -5.36 -0.61
C GLN A 58 -3.90 -5.24 0.35
N ALA A 59 -2.86 -4.54 -0.09
CA ALA A 59 -1.77 -4.08 0.76
C ALA A 59 -2.03 -2.63 1.17
N ILE A 60 -1.89 -2.33 2.46
CA ILE A 60 -1.99 -0.97 2.98
C ILE A 60 -0.63 -0.52 3.48
N PHE A 61 -0.27 0.70 3.12
CA PHE A 61 0.97 1.34 3.51
C PHE A 61 0.68 2.65 4.22
N ARG A 62 1.32 2.87 5.35
CA ARG A 62 1.53 4.22 5.88
C ARG A 62 2.61 4.90 5.04
N ILE A 63 2.31 6.05 4.48
CA ILE A 63 3.20 6.77 3.58
C ILE A 63 3.50 8.18 4.09
N GLU A 64 4.71 8.62 3.81
CA GLU A 64 5.14 10.00 3.93
C GLU A 64 5.64 10.43 2.55
N ALA A 65 5.12 11.54 2.04
CA ALA A 65 5.41 12.06 0.72
C ALA A 65 5.75 13.55 0.78
N ARG A 66 6.58 14.01 -0.14
CA ARG A 66 6.85 15.42 -0.38
C ARG A 66 6.29 15.82 -1.73
N ASP A 67 5.57 16.93 -1.78
CA ASP A 67 5.09 17.51 -3.04
C ASP A 67 6.12 18.41 -3.72
N ALA A 68 5.81 18.87 -4.93
CA ALA A 68 6.71 19.74 -5.70
C ALA A 68 6.95 21.11 -5.05
N ALA A 69 6.05 21.55 -4.15
CA ALA A 69 6.20 22.78 -3.37
C ALA A 69 7.03 22.55 -2.08
N GLY A 70 7.46 21.31 -1.82
CA GLY A 70 8.26 20.95 -0.66
C GLY A 70 7.44 20.58 0.58
N ASN A 71 6.11 20.62 0.52
CA ASN A 71 5.26 20.29 1.66
C ASN A 71 5.30 18.80 1.96
N LEU A 72 5.39 18.47 3.25
CA LEU A 72 5.29 17.11 3.75
C LEU A 72 3.82 16.71 3.91
N LYS A 73 3.48 15.54 3.39
CA LYS A 73 2.15 14.92 3.48
C LYS A 73 2.28 13.51 4.03
N SER A 74 1.52 13.23 5.07
CA SER A 74 1.44 11.90 5.68
C SER A 74 0.06 11.31 5.44
N GLY A 75 -0.03 10.00 5.24
CA GLY A 75 -1.30 9.36 4.96
C GLY A 75 -1.23 7.85 4.82
N TYR A 76 -2.35 7.25 4.46
CA TYR A 76 -2.46 5.82 4.17
C TYR A 76 -2.70 5.62 2.68
N ALA A 77 -1.96 4.69 2.10
CA ALA A 77 -2.10 4.27 0.71
C ALA A 77 -2.52 2.81 0.65
N ARG A 78 -3.64 2.53 -0.02
CA ARG A 78 -4.12 1.18 -0.30
C ARG A 78 -3.77 0.82 -1.73
N THR A 79 -3.08 -0.30 -1.91
CA THR A 79 -2.69 -0.84 -3.22
C THR A 79 -3.28 -2.24 -3.40
N GLY A 80 -4.15 -2.43 -4.39
CA GLY A 80 -4.79 -3.73 -4.65
C GLY A 80 -6.18 -3.60 -5.26
N GLY A 81 -6.69 -4.65 -5.88
CA GLY A 81 -8.02 -4.70 -6.50
C GLY A 81 -8.98 -5.63 -5.76
N PHE A 82 -10.28 -5.32 -5.81
CA PHE A 82 -11.36 -6.19 -5.31
C PHE A 82 -11.60 -7.36 -6.29
N PHE A 83 -11.90 -8.56 -5.77
CA PHE A 83 -11.94 -9.82 -6.54
C PHE A 83 -13.23 -10.03 -7.35
N PHE A 84 -14.00 -8.97 -7.66
CA PHE A 84 -15.19 -9.05 -8.51
C PHE A 84 -15.30 -7.81 -9.42
N GLY A 85 -14.51 -7.77 -10.50
CA GLY A 85 -15.03 -7.22 -11.76
C GLY A 85 -14.54 -5.85 -12.27
N LEU A 86 -13.66 -5.09 -11.60
CA LEU A 86 -13.11 -3.86 -12.19
C LEU A 86 -11.60 -3.76 -11.98
N MET A 87 -10.84 -4.20 -13.00
CA MET A 87 -9.41 -3.95 -13.17
C MET A 87 -9.08 -2.45 -13.24
N ARG A 88 -9.26 -1.69 -12.16
CA ARG A 88 -8.59 -0.39 -12.02
C ARG A 88 -7.40 -0.57 -11.11
N ARG A 89 -6.22 -0.34 -11.68
CA ARG A 89 -4.93 -0.17 -10.99
C ARG A 89 -5.01 1.07 -10.07
N ARG A 90 -5.86 1.04 -9.06
CA ARG A 90 -6.11 2.22 -8.21
C ARG A 90 -5.28 2.10 -6.95
N VAL A 91 -4.27 2.96 -6.85
CA VAL A 91 -3.72 3.34 -5.55
C VAL A 91 -4.69 4.38 -4.99
N GLU A 92 -5.29 4.06 -3.85
CA GLU A 92 -6.15 5.00 -3.14
C GLU A 92 -5.37 5.57 -1.96
N VAL A 93 -5.25 6.88 -1.88
CA VAL A 93 -4.53 7.56 -0.79
C VAL A 93 -5.48 8.43 0.00
N LYS A 94 -5.45 8.24 1.31
CA LYS A 94 -6.13 9.09 2.28
C LYS A 94 -5.07 9.78 3.11
N TRP A 95 -4.89 11.07 2.85
CA TRP A 95 -3.99 11.92 3.63
C TRP A 95 -4.57 12.16 5.02
N ASP A 96 -3.69 12.29 6.00
CA ASP A 96 -4.09 12.81 7.29
C ASP A 96 -4.52 14.26 7.08
N ARG A 97 -5.60 14.68 7.75
CA ARG A 97 -5.89 16.11 7.83
C ARG A 97 -4.73 16.73 8.60
N LEU A 98 -4.05 17.69 7.98
CA LEU A 98 -3.24 18.62 8.75
C LEU A 98 -4.18 19.30 9.76
N PRO A 99 -3.78 19.42 11.04
CA PRO A 99 -4.54 20.20 12.01
C PRO A 99 -4.74 21.64 11.54
#